data_AF-A0A4Y2HK17-F1
#
_entry.id   AF-A0A4Y2HK17-F1
#
_cell.length_a   1.000
_cell.length_b   1.000
_cell.length_c   1.000
_cell.angle_alpha   90.00
_cell.angle_beta   90.00
_cell.angle_gamma   90.00
#
_symmetry.space_group_name_H-M   'P 1'
#
loop_
_entity.id
_entity.type
_entity.pdbx_description
1 polymer ?
#
loop_
_entity_poly.entity_id
_entity_poly.type
_entity_poly.pdbx_seq_one_letter_code
_entity_poly.pdbx_strand_id
1 'polypeptide(L)'
;MLRTYQKKTNRKSWSQEVLSDYTIINEHYLILIDDAPPGSFAQYHPSGWMLTESFVYWFQKFMQFFKPSTGKPVLLILDGHATHTKSLDLMNLDRGNNFTVSPNCFHRMQPLNVTFMAPLSTF
;
A
#
# COMPACT_ATOMS: atom_id res chain seq x y z
N MET A 1 5.25 -3.53 -15.31
CA MET A 1 4.51 -2.24 -15.35
C MET A 1 3.54 -2.19 -14.18
N LEU A 2 3.53 -1.10 -13.43
CA LEU A 2 2.63 -0.86 -12.31
C LEU A 2 1.41 -0.06 -12.79
N ARG A 3 0.21 -0.48 -12.39
CA ARG A 3 -1.04 0.23 -12.70
C ARG A 3 -1.75 0.62 -11.43
N THR A 4 -2.33 1.82 -11.41
CA THR A 4 -3.09 2.36 -10.27
C THR A 4 -4.51 2.75 -10.69
N TYR A 5 -5.48 2.42 -9.83
CA TYR A 5 -6.89 2.71 -10.04
C TYR A 5 -7.45 3.45 -8.84
N GLN A 6 -8.35 4.42 -9.07
CA GLN A 6 -9.08 5.11 -8.01
C GLN A 6 -10.59 5.17 -8.31
N LYS A 7 -11.43 4.93 -7.29
CA LYS A 7 -12.88 5.10 -7.39
C LYS A 7 -13.24 6.57 -7.25
N LYS A 8 -13.87 7.16 -8.27
CA LYS A 8 -14.27 8.57 -8.22
C LYS A 8 -15.62 8.81 -7.53
N THR A 9 -16.58 7.91 -7.71
CA THR A 9 -17.97 8.12 -7.26
C THR A 9 -18.62 6.81 -6.83
N ASN A 10 -19.84 6.87 -6.28
CA ASN A 10 -20.65 5.68 -6.00
C ASN A 10 -21.11 4.92 -7.24
N ARG A 11 -21.09 5.53 -8.43
CA ARG A 11 -21.27 4.79 -9.70
C ARG A 11 -19.99 4.01 -10.00
N LYS A 12 -20.09 2.82 -10.61
CA LYS A 12 -18.95 1.98 -11.04
C LYS A 12 -18.12 2.68 -12.14
N SER A 13 -17.44 3.75 -11.76
CA SER A 13 -16.66 4.64 -12.61
C SER A 13 -15.24 4.75 -12.04
N TRP A 14 -14.28 4.27 -12.80
CA TRP A 14 -12.87 4.15 -12.41
C TRP A 14 -12.01 5.04 -13.31
N SER A 15 -10.97 5.66 -12.75
CA SER A 15 -9.94 6.34 -13.55
C SER A 15 -8.59 5.66 -13.39
N GLN A 16 -7.90 5.49 -14.51
CA GLN A 16 -6.50 5.07 -14.55
C GLN A 16 -5.59 6.30 -14.47
N GLU A 17 -4.55 6.22 -13.65
CA GLU A 17 -3.37 7.07 -13.75
C GLU A 17 -2.22 6.18 -14.23
N VAL A 18 -1.73 6.42 -15.45
CA VAL A 18 -0.71 5.58 -16.09
C VAL A 18 0.67 6.19 -15.84
N LEU A 19 1.56 5.44 -15.19
CA LEU A 19 3.00 5.72 -15.19
C LEU A 19 3.63 4.89 -16.33
N SER A 20 3.76 5.55 -17.48
CA SER A 20 4.34 5.14 -18.78
C SER A 20 3.66 3.99 -19.57
N ASP A 21 3.79 4.10 -20.90
CA ASP A 21 2.93 3.51 -21.93
C ASP A 21 3.06 2.00 -22.13
N TYR A 22 1.92 1.31 -22.19
CA TYR A 22 1.57 0.19 -23.08
C TYR A 22 0.16 -0.32 -22.70
N THR A 23 -0.73 -0.26 -23.68
CA THR A 23 -2.16 -0.53 -23.60
C THR A 23 -2.44 -2.03 -23.75
N ILE A 24 -2.68 -2.74 -22.65
CA ILE A 24 -3.61 -3.87 -22.58
C ILE A 24 -4.31 -3.79 -21.22
N ILE A 25 -5.59 -3.43 -21.28
CA ILE A 25 -6.56 -3.45 -20.19
C ILE A 25 -6.85 -4.91 -19.87
N ASN A 26 -6.34 -5.42 -18.75
CA ASN A 26 -6.93 -6.62 -18.15
C ASN A 26 -8.02 -6.13 -17.20
N GLU A 27 -9.25 -6.04 -17.71
CA GLU A 27 -10.47 -5.73 -16.92
C GLU A 27 -10.59 -6.62 -15.68
N HIS A 28 -9.98 -7.81 -15.70
CA HIS A 28 -9.87 -8.75 -14.59
C HIS A 28 -9.39 -8.16 -13.26
N TYR A 29 -8.63 -7.06 -13.25
CA TYR A 29 -8.14 -6.48 -11.98
C TYR A 29 -9.07 -5.43 -11.38
N LEU A 30 -10.04 -4.92 -12.14
CA LEU A 30 -11.07 -4.01 -11.60
C LEU A 30 -11.98 -4.72 -10.59
N ILE A 31 -12.08 -6.05 -10.67
CA ILE A 31 -12.85 -6.84 -9.69
C ILE A 31 -12.33 -6.67 -8.26
N LEU A 32 -11.03 -6.42 -8.07
CA LEU A 32 -10.41 -6.28 -6.75
C LEU A 32 -10.87 -5.05 -5.99
N ILE A 33 -11.39 -4.06 -6.71
CA ILE A 33 -11.92 -2.82 -6.14
C ILE A 33 -13.42 -2.67 -6.41
N ASP A 34 -14.06 -3.70 -6.98
CA ASP A 34 -15.50 -3.63 -7.19
C ASP A 34 -16.22 -3.51 -5.84
N ASP A 35 -17.25 -2.68 -5.83
CA ASP A 35 -18.00 -2.29 -4.61
C ASP A 35 -17.18 -1.63 -3.48
N ALA A 36 -15.90 -1.33 -3.68
CA ALA A 36 -15.11 -0.57 -2.72
C ALA A 36 -15.67 0.86 -2.52
N PRO A 37 -15.50 1.51 -1.36
CA PRO A 37 -15.93 2.89 -1.16
C PRO A 37 -15.31 3.89 -2.16
N PRO A 38 -15.97 5.03 -2.45
CA PRO A 38 -15.34 6.12 -3.19
C PRO A 38 -14.03 6.57 -2.53
N GLY A 39 -13.00 6.84 -3.34
CA GLY A 39 -11.66 7.16 -2.85
C GLY A 39 -10.77 5.95 -2.57
N SER A 40 -11.31 4.72 -2.60
CA SER A 40 -10.49 3.50 -2.59
C SER A 40 -9.58 3.45 -3.82
N PHE A 41 -8.39 2.89 -3.62
CA PHE A 41 -7.42 2.69 -4.68
C PHE A 41 -6.73 1.34 -4.56
N ALA A 42 -6.23 0.85 -5.70
CA ALA A 42 -5.40 -0.33 -5.75
C ALA A 42 -4.24 -0.13 -6.72
N GLN A 43 -3.10 -0.72 -6.37
CA GLN A 43 -1.94 -0.83 -7.24
C GLN A 43 -1.46 -2.27 -7.23
N TYR A 44 -1.16 -2.80 -8.41
CA TYR A 44 -0.74 -4.19 -8.54
C TYR A 44 0.36 -4.32 -9.60
N HIS A 45 1.17 -5.38 -9.41
CA HIS A 45 2.17 -5.82 -10.37
C HIS A 45 1.78 -7.21 -10.89
N PRO A 46 1.94 -7.52 -12.20
CA PRO A 46 1.57 -8.82 -12.76
C PRO A 46 2.25 -10.03 -12.09
N SER A 47 3.41 -9.84 -11.46
CA SER A 47 4.10 -10.92 -10.73
C SER A 47 3.46 -11.27 -9.38
N GLY A 48 2.48 -10.49 -8.91
CA GLY A 48 1.90 -10.62 -7.57
C GLY A 48 2.79 -10.08 -6.44
N TRP A 49 4.07 -9.79 -6.72
CA TRP A 49 4.99 -9.24 -5.73
C TRP A 49 4.85 -7.72 -5.60
N MET A 50 5.00 -7.22 -4.38
CA MET A 50 5.08 -5.78 -4.13
C MET A 50 6.41 -5.24 -4.62
N LEU A 51 6.37 -4.15 -5.39
CA LEU A 51 7.56 -3.40 -5.79
C LEU A 51 7.78 -2.21 -4.85
N THR A 52 9.03 -1.77 -4.73
CA THR A 52 9.39 -0.61 -3.91
C THR A 52 8.61 0.64 -4.31
N GLU A 53 8.44 0.91 -5.61
CA GLU A 53 7.68 2.09 -6.06
C GLU A 53 6.20 2.01 -5.67
N SER A 54 5.63 0.79 -5.68
CA SER A 54 4.24 0.59 -5.26
C SER A 54 4.05 0.87 -3.79
N PHE A 55 5.02 0.41 -2.98
CA PHE A 55 5.00 0.65 -1.55
C PHE A 55 5.15 2.15 -1.24
N VAL A 56 6.04 2.86 -1.93
CA VAL A 56 6.19 4.33 -1.79
C VAL A 56 4.89 5.05 -2.11
N TYR A 57 4.22 4.70 -3.21
CA TYR A 57 2.93 5.30 -3.56
C TYR A 57 1.84 5.01 -2.52
N TRP A 58 1.73 3.75 -2.08
CA TRP A 58 0.82 3.38 -0.99
C TRP A 58 1.12 4.18 0.28
N PHE A 59 2.39 4.33 0.62
CA PHE A 59 2.84 5.04 1.81
C PHE A 59 2.46 6.53 1.78
N GLN A 60 2.60 7.18 0.62
CA GLN A 60 2.14 8.56 0.43
C GLN A 60 0.63 8.71 0.66
N LYS A 61 -0.18 7.78 0.13
CA LYS A 61 -1.64 7.76 0.36
C LYS A 61 -1.98 7.50 1.82
N PHE A 62 -1.24 6.62 2.49
CA PHE A 62 -1.39 6.34 3.91
C PHE A 62 -1.14 7.62 4.75
N MET A 63 -0.06 8.36 4.47
CA MET A 63 0.23 9.64 5.13
C MET A 63 -0.88 10.69 4.89
N GLN A 64 -1.41 10.79 3.67
CA GLN A 64 -2.52 11.69 3.34
C GLN A 64 -3.80 11.37 4.11
N PHE A 65 -4.06 10.09 4.38
CA PHE A 65 -5.22 9.63 5.13
C PHE A 65 -5.07 9.85 6.64
N PHE A 66 -3.96 9.39 7.22
CA PHE A 66 -3.77 9.45 8.69
C PHE A 66 -3.39 10.84 9.20
N LYS A 67 -2.73 11.65 8.36
CA LYS A 67 -2.25 13.01 8.64
C LYS A 67 -1.53 13.08 9.99
N PRO A 68 -0.42 12.34 10.15
CA PRO A 68 0.32 12.33 11.40
C PRO A 68 0.83 13.73 11.74
N SER A 69 0.86 14.05 13.02
CA SER A 69 1.30 15.34 13.55
C SER A 69 1.95 15.14 14.91
N THR A 70 2.58 16.17 15.46
CA THR A 70 3.26 16.05 16.77
C THR A 70 2.29 15.70 17.90
N GLY A 71 1.02 16.13 17.81
CA GLY A 71 -0.03 15.74 18.75
C GLY A 71 -0.70 14.39 18.44
N LYS A 72 -0.39 13.78 17.28
CA LYS A 72 -0.96 12.52 16.82
C LYS A 72 0.11 11.72 16.07
N PRO A 73 1.12 11.20 16.77
CA PRO A 73 2.15 10.37 16.15
C PRO A 73 1.53 9.04 15.68
N VAL A 74 2.10 8.48 14.61
CA VAL A 74 1.66 7.19 14.06
C VAL A 74 2.84 6.23 14.04
N LEU A 75 2.67 5.04 14.61
CA LEU A 75 3.63 3.95 14.52
C LEU A 75 3.14 2.94 13.48
N LEU A 76 3.95 2.67 12.46
CA LEU A 76 3.68 1.59 11.51
C LEU A 76 4.67 0.46 11.72
N ILE A 77 4.10 -0.72 11.93
CA ILE A 77 4.86 -1.96 12.10
C ILE A 77 4.76 -2.73 10.79
N LEU A 78 5.90 -2.99 10.17
CA LEU A 78 6.02 -3.75 8.92
C LEU A 78 7.00 -4.89 9.09
N ASP A 79 6.99 -5.82 8.14
CA ASP A 79 8.11 -6.75 8.00
C ASP A 79 9.35 -6.07 7.40
N GLY A 80 10.51 -6.65 7.70
CA GLY A 80 11.81 -6.09 7.35
C GLY A 80 12.21 -6.29 5.89
N HIS A 81 11.28 -6.67 5.01
CA HIS A 81 11.61 -6.94 3.62
C HIS A 81 12.18 -5.68 2.93
N ALA A 82 13.11 -5.90 1.99
CA ALA A 82 13.89 -4.83 1.38
C ALA A 82 13.02 -3.76 0.68
N THR A 83 11.86 -4.15 0.17
CA THR A 83 10.88 -3.24 -0.46
C THR A 83 10.30 -2.20 0.51
N HIS A 84 10.24 -2.53 1.80
CA HIS A 84 9.74 -1.65 2.87
C HIS A 84 10.84 -0.84 3.54
N THR A 85 12.09 -1.34 3.50
CA THR A 85 13.17 -0.84 4.34
C THR A 85 14.30 -0.16 3.58
N LYS A 86 14.44 -0.44 2.28
CA LYS A 86 15.56 0.04 1.45
C LYS A 86 15.09 1.01 0.35
N SER A 87 14.32 2.02 0.73
CA SER A 87 13.98 3.14 -0.15
C SER A 87 14.38 4.47 0.49
N LEU A 88 15.20 5.24 -0.23
CA LEU A 88 15.61 6.57 0.19
C LEU A 88 14.41 7.52 0.25
N ASP A 89 13.44 7.35 -0.66
CA ASP A 89 12.22 8.16 -0.69
C ASP A 89 11.37 7.94 0.56
N LEU A 90 11.26 6.70 1.05
CA LEU A 90 10.58 6.42 2.32
C LEU A 90 11.28 7.08 3.50
N MET A 91 12.61 6.99 3.57
CA MET A 91 13.39 7.61 4.65
C MET A 91 13.25 9.13 4.65
N ASN A 92 13.20 9.74 3.47
CA ASN A 92 12.99 11.18 3.33
C ASN A 92 11.57 11.60 3.73
N LEU A 93 10.55 10.78 3.42
CA LEU A 93 9.17 11.01 3.85
C LEU A 93 8.99 10.83 5.37
N ASP A 94 9.75 9.93 5.99
CA ASP A 94 9.67 9.63 7.43
C ASP A 94 10.27 10.75 8.30
N ARG A 95 11.42 11.31 7.91
CA ARG A 95 12.18 12.32 8.70
C ARG A 95 11.42 13.62 9.03
N GLY A 96 10.24 13.87 8.46
CA GLY A 96 9.42 15.04 8.75
C GLY A 96 8.05 14.76 9.38
N ASN A 97 7.62 13.51 9.49
CA ASN A 97 6.18 13.20 9.55
C ASN A 97 5.66 12.62 10.87
N ASN A 98 6.34 12.78 12.01
CA ASN A 98 5.93 12.22 13.31
C ASN A 98 5.54 10.73 13.21
N PHE A 99 6.32 10.02 12.39
CA PHE A 99 6.08 8.65 12.00
C PHE A 99 7.30 7.80 12.33
N THR A 100 7.11 6.50 12.49
CA THR A 100 8.22 5.56 12.71
C THR A 100 7.88 4.24 12.05
N VAL A 101 8.78 3.75 11.21
CA VAL A 101 8.77 2.37 10.71
C VAL A 101 9.66 1.53 11.61
N SER A 102 9.11 0.47 12.21
CA SER A 102 9.92 -0.55 12.90
C SER A 102 10.10 -1.76 11.98
N PRO A 103 11.24 -1.90 11.29
CA PRO A 103 11.42 -2.95 10.27
C PRO A 103 11.68 -4.35 10.83
N ASN A 104 11.94 -4.53 12.12
CA ASN A 104 12.48 -5.79 12.64
C ASN A 104 11.67 -6.35 13.80
N CYS A 105 10.36 -6.51 13.59
CA CYS A 105 9.56 -7.33 14.47
C CYS A 105 9.78 -8.80 14.09
N PHE A 106 10.33 -9.62 15.01
CA PHE A 106 10.27 -11.08 14.91
C PHE A 106 8.85 -11.49 14.53
N HIS A 107 8.66 -12.61 13.81
CA HIS A 107 7.34 -13.05 13.32
C HIS A 107 6.21 -12.95 14.38
N ARG A 108 6.52 -13.25 15.65
CA ARG A 108 5.58 -13.15 16.80
C ARG A 108 5.12 -11.73 17.14
N MET A 109 5.89 -10.71 16.77
CA MET A 109 5.63 -9.30 16.99
C MET A 109 4.97 -8.61 15.80
N GLN A 110 4.67 -9.34 14.72
CA GLN A 110 3.98 -8.82 13.55
C GLN A 110 2.49 -9.17 13.67
N PRO A 111 1.62 -8.22 14.10
CA PRO A 111 0.22 -8.54 14.37
C PRO A 111 -0.46 -9.14 13.14
N LEU A 112 -0.19 -8.60 11.95
CA LEU A 112 -0.71 -9.13 10.68
C LEU A 112 -0.38 -10.63 10.49
N ASN A 113 0.86 -11.02 10.77
CA ASN A 113 1.29 -12.40 10.59
C ASN A 113 0.67 -13.34 11.62
N VAL A 114 0.59 -12.93 12.89
CA VAL A 114 0.08 -13.77 13.98
C VAL A 114 -1.45 -13.87 13.97
N THR A 115 -2.15 -12.74 13.77
CA THR A 115 -3.60 -12.69 13.98
C THR A 115 -4.41 -12.93 12.71
N PHE A 116 -3.83 -12.64 11.54
CA PHE A 116 -4.55 -12.74 10.27
C PHE A 116 -3.97 -13.81 9.35
N MET A 117 -2.68 -13.75 9.04
CA MET A 117 -2.07 -14.68 8.08
C MET A 117 -1.93 -16.10 8.64
N ALA A 118 -1.55 -16.25 9.92
CA ALA A 118 -1.40 -17.58 10.52
C ALA A 118 -2.72 -18.39 10.52
N PRO A 119 -3.89 -17.86 10.95
CA PRO A 119 -5.17 -18.56 10.79
C PRO A 119 -5.59 -18.83 9.34
N LEU A 120 -5.14 -18.03 8.37
CA LEU A 120 -5.42 -18.28 6.95
C LEU A 120 -4.52 -19.37 6.37
N SER A 121 -3.34 -19.59 6.95
CA SER A 121 -2.38 -20.61 6.49
C SER A 121 -2.71 -22.04 6.92
N THR A 122 -3.74 -22.22 7.74
CA THR A 122 -4.22 -23.54 8.20
C THR A 122 -5.24 -24.20 7.28
N PHE A 123 -5.69 -23.50 6.24
CA PHE A 123 -6.63 -23.99 5.22
C PHE A 123 -5.97 -23.99 3.84
#